data_AF-A0A7S2B802-F1
#
_entry.id   AF-A0A7S2B802-F1
#
_cell.length_a   1.000
_cell.length_b   1.000
_cell.length_c   1.000
_cell.angle_alpha   90.00
_cell.angle_beta   90.00
_cell.angle_gamma   90.00
#
_symmetry.space_group_name_H-M   'P 1'
#
loop_
_entity.id
_entity.type
_entity.pdbx_description
1 polymer ?
#
loop_
_entity_poly.entity_id
_entity_poly.type
_entity_poly.pdbx_seq_one_letter_code
_entity_poly.pdbx_strand_id
1 'polypeptide(L)'
;MYKEECTGNLNYLGYIKPRRHGGGYQSSYNHEQLITIQFEWGGEIKPESSSFIGVSPAFEFALYTMCFLLGQEKSLVQVSSYMIEVTAYNMKHRGKNYIGTSFPAATDKMTPDQGATVIQSKMRGRLASRKNLADVRDQKKQVQAATKIQACSRGRKSRKQT
;
A
#
# COMPACT_ATOMS: atom_id res chain seq x y z
N MET A 1 -20.07 18.04 1.68
CA MET A 1 -18.89 18.66 1.03
C MET A 1 -19.28 19.43 -0.22
N TYR A 2 -19.61 18.80 -1.36
CA TYR A 2 -19.93 19.51 -2.62
C TYR A 2 -20.90 20.70 -2.48
N LYS A 3 -22.05 20.50 -1.81
CA LYS A 3 -23.04 21.59 -1.63
C LYS A 3 -22.48 22.76 -0.81
N GLU A 4 -21.66 22.47 0.18
CA GLU A 4 -21.09 23.47 1.10
C GLU A 4 -19.95 24.25 0.47
N GLU A 5 -19.23 23.62 -0.46
CA GLU A 5 -18.26 24.28 -1.31
C GLU A 5 -18.97 25.21 -2.30
N CYS A 6 -20.08 24.74 -2.90
CA CYS A 6 -20.90 25.55 -3.80
C CYS A 6 -21.55 26.76 -3.11
N THR A 7 -21.87 26.67 -1.82
CA THR A 7 -22.40 27.80 -1.03
C THR A 7 -21.29 28.73 -0.51
N GLY A 8 -20.01 28.37 -0.68
CA GLY A 8 -18.87 29.15 -0.22
C GLY A 8 -18.57 29.01 1.28
N ASN A 9 -19.22 28.08 1.99
CA ASN A 9 -18.94 27.81 3.40
C ASN A 9 -17.67 26.97 3.60
N LEU A 10 -17.36 26.15 2.59
CA LEU A 10 -16.21 25.26 2.57
C LEU A 10 -15.24 25.73 1.49
N ASN A 11 -13.98 25.96 1.88
CA ASN A 11 -12.90 26.33 0.97
C ASN A 11 -11.91 25.15 0.85
N TYR A 12 -11.82 24.55 -0.33
CA TYR A 12 -10.96 23.41 -0.58
C TYR A 12 -9.49 23.82 -0.74
N LEU A 13 -8.59 23.18 0.01
CA LEU A 13 -7.16 23.50 0.01
C LEU A 13 -6.30 22.45 -0.69
N GLY A 14 -6.74 21.19 -0.72
CA GLY A 14 -6.00 20.12 -1.37
C GLY A 14 -6.44 18.73 -0.94
N TYR A 15 -5.80 17.72 -1.53
CA TYR A 15 -6.04 16.31 -1.22
C TYR A 15 -4.78 15.47 -1.23
N ILE A 16 -4.83 14.40 -0.46
CA ILE A 16 -3.79 13.39 -0.31
C ILE A 16 -4.38 12.04 -0.71
N LYS A 17 -3.65 11.35 -1.58
CA LYS A 17 -4.03 10.04 -2.11
C LYS A 17 -3.73 8.94 -1.08
N PRO A 18 -4.60 7.94 -0.89
CA PRO A 18 -4.32 6.82 -0.01
C PRO A 18 -3.19 5.96 -0.59
N ARG A 19 -2.34 5.42 0.28
CA ARG A 19 -1.29 4.49 -0.13
C ARG A 19 -1.91 3.19 -0.65
N ARG A 20 -1.52 2.79 -1.87
CA ARG A 20 -1.90 1.51 -2.46
C ARG A 20 -0.77 0.51 -2.25
N HIS A 21 -1.09 -0.64 -1.67
CA HIS A 21 -0.15 -1.76 -1.54
C HIS A 21 -0.31 -2.71 -2.73
N GLY A 22 0.67 -2.72 -3.64
CA GLY A 22 0.73 -3.71 -4.73
C GLY A 22 0.14 -3.30 -6.09
N GLY A 23 -0.24 -2.02 -6.28
CA GLY A 23 -0.67 -1.51 -7.58
C GLY A 23 0.48 -0.88 -8.35
N GLY A 24 0.74 -1.33 -9.59
CA GLY A 24 1.61 -0.61 -10.52
C GLY A 24 1.11 0.81 -10.77
N TYR A 25 1.98 1.67 -11.32
CA TYR A 25 1.76 3.10 -11.63
C TYR A 25 0.70 3.34 -12.74
N GLN A 26 -0.33 2.51 -12.81
CA GLN A 26 -1.44 2.61 -13.76
C GLN A 26 -2.75 2.64 -13.00
N SER A 27 -3.00 3.69 -12.24
CA SER A 27 -4.38 4.10 -11.97
C SER A 27 -4.53 5.52 -12.47
N SER A 28 -5.32 5.68 -13.54
CA SER A 28 -5.71 6.97 -14.08
C SER A 28 -6.13 7.92 -12.96
N TYR A 29 -5.64 9.17 -12.99
CA TYR A 29 -5.71 10.15 -11.90
C TYR A 29 -7.12 10.38 -11.31
N ASN A 30 -8.17 9.96 -12.01
CA ASN A 30 -9.57 10.26 -11.73
C ASN A 30 -10.38 9.11 -11.09
N HIS A 31 -9.75 8.03 -10.62
CA HIS A 31 -10.49 6.85 -10.11
C HIS A 31 -10.17 6.51 -8.64
N GLU A 32 -9.83 7.50 -7.84
CA GLU A 32 -9.71 7.29 -6.39
C GLU A 32 -11.07 7.48 -5.73
N GLN A 33 -11.56 6.41 -5.12
CA GLN A 33 -12.84 6.40 -4.41
C GLN A 33 -12.70 6.75 -2.93
N LEU A 34 -11.47 6.87 -2.43
CA LEU A 34 -11.15 7.31 -1.07
C LEU A 34 -10.04 8.34 -1.17
N ILE A 35 -10.23 9.51 -0.55
CA ILE A 35 -9.19 10.53 -0.45
C ILE A 35 -9.18 11.15 0.94
N THR A 36 -8.05 11.71 1.33
CA THR A 36 -7.95 12.62 2.48
C THR A 36 -7.93 14.04 1.96
N ILE A 37 -8.91 14.85 2.35
CA ILE A 37 -8.98 16.27 1.97
C ILE A 37 -8.55 17.18 3.10
N GLN A 38 -7.99 18.32 2.71
CA GLN A 38 -7.76 19.48 3.56
C GLN A 38 -8.67 20.61 3.09
N PHE A 39 -9.41 21.20 4.01
CA PHE A 39 -10.32 22.30 3.70
C PHE A 39 -10.49 23.23 4.90
N GLU A 40 -10.87 24.47 4.61
CA GLU A 40 -11.33 25.43 5.60
C GLU A 40 -12.86 25.41 5.64
N TRP A 41 -13.42 25.48 6.84
CA TRP A 41 -14.85 25.52 7.06
C TRP A 41 -15.17 26.65 8.03
N GLY A 42 -15.94 27.65 7.57
CA GLY A 42 -16.35 28.77 8.43
C GLY A 42 -15.18 29.53 9.07
N GLY A 43 -14.07 29.68 8.36
CA GLY A 43 -12.86 30.36 8.86
C GLY A 43 -11.83 29.46 9.55
N GLU A 44 -12.15 28.19 9.81
CA GLU A 44 -11.29 27.25 10.53
C GLU A 44 -10.74 26.16 9.63
N ILE A 45 -9.42 25.93 9.71
CA ILE A 45 -8.74 24.92 8.89
C ILE A 45 -8.96 23.53 9.50
N LYS A 46 -9.57 22.63 8.72
CA LYS A 46 -9.58 21.20 8.99
C LYS A 46 -8.38 20.55 8.28
N PRO A 47 -7.34 20.12 9.01
CA PRO A 47 -6.09 19.67 8.39
C PRO A 47 -6.24 18.36 7.62
N GLU A 48 -6.99 17.41 8.19
CA GLU A 48 -7.20 16.10 7.58
C GLU A 48 -8.64 15.63 7.79
N SER A 49 -9.27 15.21 6.70
CA SER A 49 -10.57 14.53 6.72
C SER A 49 -10.62 13.54 5.58
N SER A 50 -10.68 12.25 5.88
CA SER A 50 -10.84 11.23 4.83
C SER A 50 -12.32 11.03 4.51
N SER A 51 -12.63 10.86 3.23
CA SER A 51 -14.00 10.66 2.75
C SER A 51 -14.00 9.83 1.47
N PHE A 52 -15.12 9.16 1.18
CA PHE A 52 -15.28 8.48 -0.08
C PHE A 52 -15.76 9.44 -1.17
N ILE A 53 -15.34 9.21 -2.40
CA ILE A 53 -15.72 10.00 -3.58
C ILE A 53 -16.43 9.12 -4.60
N GLY A 54 -17.53 9.65 -5.15
CA GLY A 54 -18.29 8.98 -6.21
C GLY A 54 -19.03 7.72 -5.74
N VAL A 55 -19.11 7.48 -4.43
CA VAL A 55 -19.89 6.37 -3.85
C VAL A 55 -21.36 6.78 -3.64
N SER A 56 -22.24 5.78 -3.55
CA SER A 56 -23.64 6.05 -3.22
C SER A 56 -23.82 6.30 -1.73
N PRO A 57 -24.77 7.16 -1.31
CA PRO A 57 -25.10 7.34 0.11
C PRO A 57 -25.52 6.04 0.81
N ALA A 58 -26.18 5.14 0.07
CA ALA A 58 -26.59 3.83 0.59
C ALA A 58 -25.38 2.95 0.93
N PHE A 59 -24.30 3.02 0.15
CA PHE A 59 -23.07 2.29 0.42
C PHE A 59 -22.40 2.76 1.72
N GLU A 60 -22.22 4.06 1.91
CA GLU A 60 -21.63 4.61 3.14
C GLU A 60 -22.48 4.28 4.37
N PHE A 61 -23.81 4.46 4.25
CA PHE A 61 -24.73 4.16 5.34
C PHE A 61 -24.68 2.68 5.75
N ALA A 62 -24.67 1.76 4.77
CA ALA A 62 -24.56 0.33 5.04
C ALA A 62 -23.23 -0.01 5.72
N LEU A 63 -22.11 0.54 5.22
CA LEU A 63 -20.78 0.32 5.79
C LEU A 63 -20.71 0.78 7.25
N TYR A 64 -21.14 2.00 7.55
CA TYR A 64 -21.10 2.53 8.91
C TYR A 64 -22.05 1.79 9.85
N THR A 65 -23.23 1.41 9.37
CA THR A 65 -24.19 0.60 10.16
C THR A 65 -23.60 -0.76 10.49
N MET A 66 -22.97 -1.45 9.53
CA MET A 66 -22.31 -2.73 9.79
C MET A 66 -21.18 -2.58 10.82
N CYS A 67 -20.29 -1.60 10.65
CA CYS A 67 -19.21 -1.35 11.61
C CYS A 67 -19.72 -1.01 13.01
N PHE A 68 -20.80 -0.23 13.11
CA PHE A 68 -21.46 0.07 14.39
C PHE A 68 -22.03 -1.19 15.06
N LEU A 69 -22.68 -2.07 14.28
CA LEU A 69 -23.26 -3.32 14.79
C LEU A 69 -22.22 -4.36 15.21
N LEU A 70 -20.97 -4.28 14.71
CA LEU A 70 -19.86 -5.10 15.21
C LEU A 70 -19.52 -4.80 16.68
N GLY A 71 -19.99 -3.67 17.23
CA GLY A 71 -19.76 -3.31 18.63
C GLY A 71 -18.35 -2.81 18.94
N GLN A 72 -17.53 -2.58 17.90
CA GLN A 72 -16.19 -2.00 18.00
C GLN A 72 -16.20 -0.59 17.43
N GLU A 73 -15.54 0.36 18.10
CA GLU A 73 -15.48 1.74 17.60
C GLU A 73 -14.62 1.87 16.34
N LYS A 74 -13.58 1.05 16.22
CA LYS A 74 -12.64 1.06 15.09
C LYS A 74 -12.60 -0.30 14.44
N SER A 75 -12.93 -0.34 13.16
CA SER A 75 -12.96 -1.57 12.36
C SER A 75 -12.03 -1.42 11.16
N LEU A 76 -11.11 -2.36 10.98
CA LEU A 76 -10.32 -2.44 9.76
C LEU A 76 -11.12 -3.18 8.69
N VAL A 77 -11.39 -2.50 7.58
CA VAL A 77 -12.21 -3.02 6.49
C VAL A 77 -11.43 -2.91 5.19
N GLN A 78 -11.44 -3.98 4.41
CA GLN A 78 -10.96 -3.94 3.04
C GLN A 78 -12.12 -3.53 2.13
N VAL A 79 -12.01 -2.35 1.52
CA VAL A 79 -12.96 -1.85 0.53
C VAL A 79 -12.27 -1.83 -0.83
N SER A 80 -12.66 -2.77 -1.70
CA SER A 80 -12.01 -2.95 -3.01
C SER A 80 -10.49 -3.16 -2.83
N SER A 81 -9.67 -2.22 -3.32
CA SER A 81 -8.21 -2.24 -3.20
C SER A 81 -7.65 -1.48 -2.00
N TYR A 82 -8.50 -0.83 -1.20
CA TYR A 82 -8.08 0.00 -0.07
C TYR A 82 -8.27 -0.73 1.23
N MET A 83 -7.23 -0.74 2.05
CA MET A 83 -7.39 -0.98 3.48
C MET A 83 -7.73 0.34 4.13
N ILE A 84 -8.84 0.37 4.87
CA ILE A 84 -9.31 1.54 5.60
C ILE A 84 -9.62 1.19 7.04
N GLU A 85 -9.47 2.17 7.92
CA GLU A 85 -9.98 2.11 9.29
C GLU A 85 -11.29 2.89 9.32
N VAL A 86 -12.41 2.22 9.55
CA VAL A 86 -13.70 2.88 9.75
C VAL A 86 -13.88 3.10 11.24
N THR A 87 -14.02 4.38 11.64
CA THR A 87 -14.40 4.73 13.01
C THR A 87 -15.90 4.99 13.04
N ALA A 88 -16.62 4.30 13.92
CA ALA A 88 -18.04 4.53 14.18
C ALA A 88 -18.24 4.65 15.69
N TYR A 89 -18.42 5.89 16.17
CA TYR A 89 -18.61 6.12 17.59
C TYR A 89 -19.96 5.60 18.08
N ASN A 90 -19.97 5.09 19.31
CA ASN A 90 -21.19 4.64 19.96
C ASN A 90 -21.65 5.67 20.99
N MET A 91 -22.84 6.22 20.79
CA MET A 91 -23.47 7.15 21.71
C MET A 91 -24.51 6.42 22.56
N LYS A 92 -24.26 6.34 23.86
CA LYS A 92 -25.22 5.76 24.82
C LYS A 92 -26.25 6.82 25.23
N HIS A 93 -27.52 6.52 25.02
CA HIS A 93 -28.62 7.35 25.51
C HIS A 93 -29.76 6.47 26.05
N ARG A 94 -30.17 6.70 27.30
CA ARG A 94 -31.22 5.94 28.01
C ARG A 94 -31.05 4.41 27.91
N GLY A 95 -29.81 3.92 28.09
CA GLY A 95 -29.50 2.48 28.06
C GLY A 95 -29.51 1.85 26.67
N LYS A 96 -29.73 2.63 25.60
CA LYS A 96 -29.63 2.19 24.20
C LYS A 96 -28.40 2.78 23.54
N ASN A 97 -27.82 2.02 22.60
CA ASN A 97 -26.69 2.45 21.78
C ASN A 97 -27.22 3.08 20.49
N TYR A 98 -26.69 4.24 20.14
CA TYR A 98 -26.96 4.95 18.89
C TYR A 98 -25.65 5.16 18.14
N ILE A 99 -25.74 5.19 16.81
CA ILE A 99 -24.60 5.53 15.98
C ILE A 99 -24.29 7.02 16.15
N GLY A 100 -23.05 7.33 16.51
CA GLY A 100 -22.52 8.68 16.56
C GLY A 100 -21.83 9.05 15.26
N THR A 101 -20.88 9.97 15.35
CA THR A 101 -20.03 10.34 14.21
C THR A 101 -19.31 9.11 13.67
N SER A 102 -19.36 8.93 12.36
CA SER A 102 -18.67 7.86 11.65
C SER A 102 -17.96 8.41 10.43
N PHE A 103 -16.74 7.92 10.21
CA PHE A 103 -15.91 8.36 9.08
C PHE A 103 -14.87 7.28 8.75
N PRO A 104 -14.44 7.19 7.48
CA PRO A 104 -13.32 6.37 7.11
C PRO A 104 -12.03 7.13 7.43
N ALA A 105 -10.94 6.40 7.64
CA ALA A 105 -9.59 6.93 7.70
C ALA A 105 -8.71 6.08 6.79
N ALA A 106 -7.90 6.74 5.95
CA ALA A 106 -6.89 6.05 5.17
C ALA A 106 -5.87 5.42 6.14
N THR A 107 -5.59 4.11 5.99
CA THR A 107 -4.60 3.43 6.81
C THR A 107 -3.43 2.93 5.99
N ASP A 108 -2.23 3.07 6.55
CA ASP A 108 -1.01 2.48 6.01
C ASP A 108 -0.84 1.00 6.40
N LYS A 109 -1.77 0.46 7.21
CA LYS A 109 -1.75 -0.94 7.64
C LYS A 109 -2.00 -1.86 6.44
N MET A 110 -1.07 -2.79 6.19
CA MET A 110 -1.23 -3.87 5.22
C MET A 110 -2.16 -4.97 5.78
N THR A 111 -2.95 -5.61 4.92
CA THR A 111 -3.55 -6.90 5.28
C THR A 111 -2.46 -7.95 5.52
N PRO A 112 -2.73 -9.01 6.32
CA PRO A 112 -1.83 -10.16 6.41
C PRO A 112 -1.43 -10.71 5.04
N ASP A 113 -2.36 -10.76 4.09
CA ASP A 113 -2.11 -11.26 2.73
C ASP A 113 -1.20 -10.32 1.91
N GLN A 114 -1.41 -9.01 1.99
CA GLN A 114 -0.52 -8.01 1.38
C GLN A 114 0.87 -8.06 2.03
N GLY A 115 0.93 -8.19 3.36
CA GLY A 115 2.18 -8.37 4.10
C GLY A 115 2.93 -9.62 3.65
N ALA A 116 2.24 -10.75 3.51
CA ALA A 116 2.80 -12.00 2.99
C ALA A 116 3.34 -11.83 1.57
N THR A 117 2.62 -11.14 0.69
CA THR A 117 3.05 -10.85 -0.69
C THR A 117 4.35 -10.03 -0.73
N VAL A 118 4.48 -9.02 0.14
CA VAL A 118 5.72 -8.21 0.25
C VAL A 118 6.88 -9.05 0.78
N ILE A 119 6.65 -9.91 1.78
CA ILE A 119 7.69 -10.81 2.31
C ILE A 119 8.13 -11.80 1.22
N GLN A 120 7.18 -12.42 0.51
CA GLN A 120 7.45 -13.38 -0.54
C GLN A 120 8.21 -12.75 -1.71
N SER A 121 7.86 -11.54 -2.14
CA SER A 121 8.57 -10.84 -3.22
C SER A 121 10.03 -10.53 -2.84
N LYS A 122 10.27 -10.04 -1.61
CA LYS A 122 11.62 -9.83 -1.08
C LYS A 122 12.43 -11.12 -0.98
N MET A 123 11.82 -12.20 -0.49
CA MET A 123 12.43 -13.54 -0.43
C MET A 123 12.83 -14.03 -1.83
N ARG A 124 11.91 -13.94 -2.80
CA ARG A 124 12.16 -14.32 -4.21
C ARG A 124 13.31 -13.52 -4.82
N GLY A 125 13.31 -12.20 -4.62
CA GLY A 125 14.40 -11.33 -5.08
C GLY A 125 15.75 -11.72 -4.46
N ARG A 126 15.79 -11.96 -3.14
CA ARG A 126 17.01 -12.40 -2.44
C ARG A 126 17.51 -13.76 -2.94
N LEU A 127 16.62 -14.71 -3.18
CA LEU A 127 16.97 -16.03 -3.71
C LEU A 127 17.53 -15.92 -5.14
N ALA A 128 16.92 -15.12 -6.00
CA ALA A 128 17.41 -14.88 -7.36
C ALA A 128 18.81 -14.25 -7.35
N SER A 129 19.04 -13.22 -6.52
CA SER A 129 20.35 -12.60 -6.38
C SER A 129 21.41 -13.56 -5.86
N ARG A 130 21.06 -14.44 -4.90
CA ARG A 130 21.98 -15.46 -4.39
C ARG A 130 22.35 -16.51 -5.44
N LYS A 131 21.38 -16.93 -6.27
CA LYS A 131 21.64 -17.84 -7.40
C LYS A 131 22.61 -17.18 -8.39
N ASN A 132 22.32 -15.96 -8.84
CA ASN A 132 23.19 -15.22 -9.76
C ASN A 132 24.62 -15.06 -9.20
N LEU A 133 24.76 -14.76 -7.91
CA LEU A 133 26.07 -14.67 -7.24
C LEU A 133 26.82 -16.01 -7.21
N ALA A 134 26.12 -17.13 -7.02
CA ALA A 134 26.71 -18.47 -7.07
C ALA A 134 27.17 -18.79 -8.50
N ASP A 135 26.32 -18.54 -9.49
CA ASP A 135 26.63 -18.78 -10.91
C ASP A 135 27.86 -17.95 -11.35
N VAL A 136 27.93 -16.68 -10.96
CA VAL A 136 29.10 -15.80 -11.24
C VAL A 136 30.36 -16.32 -10.56
N ARG A 137 30.27 -16.83 -9.33
CA ARG A 137 31.42 -17.40 -8.61
C ARG A 137 31.91 -18.67 -9.29
N ASP A 138 31.02 -19.54 -9.75
CA ASP A 138 31.38 -20.79 -10.39
C ASP A 138 31.95 -20.55 -11.80
N GLN A 139 31.40 -19.60 -12.56
CA GLN A 139 32.02 -19.12 -13.80
C GLN A 139 33.44 -18.60 -13.57
N LYS A 140 33.66 -17.76 -12.53
CA LYS A 140 35.01 -17.27 -12.20
C LYS A 140 35.98 -18.41 -11.88
N LYS A 141 35.56 -19.42 -11.13
CA LYS A 141 36.40 -20.60 -10.83
C LYS A 141 36.73 -21.39 -12.10
N GLN A 142 35.76 -21.60 -12.99
CA GLN A 142 35.97 -22.31 -14.25
C GLN A 142 36.96 -21.56 -15.15
N VAL A 143 36.81 -20.23 -15.28
CA VAL A 143 37.76 -19.39 -16.02
C VAL A 143 39.16 -19.48 -15.43
N GLN A 144 39.32 -19.39 -14.11
CA GLN A 144 40.63 -19.52 -13.47
C GLN A 144 41.26 -20.91 -13.69
N ALA A 145 40.47 -21.98 -13.61
CA ALA A 145 40.94 -23.33 -13.89
C ALA A 145 41.39 -23.50 -15.34
N ALA A 146 40.59 -23.01 -16.30
CA ALA A 146 40.92 -23.03 -17.73
C ALA A 146 42.22 -22.25 -18.03
N THR A 147 42.39 -21.07 -17.46
CA THR A 147 43.62 -20.26 -17.61
C THR A 147 44.85 -21.00 -17.09
N LYS A 148 44.74 -21.66 -15.92
CA LYS A 148 45.83 -22.48 -15.36
C LYS A 148 46.19 -23.65 -16.28
N ILE A 149 45.19 -24.36 -16.81
CA ILE A 149 45.39 -25.49 -17.75
C ILE A 149 46.06 -25.00 -19.03
N GLN A 150 45.59 -23.89 -19.61
CA GLN A 150 46.17 -23.30 -20.82
C GLN A 150 47.64 -22.89 -20.61
N ALA A 151 47.96 -22.25 -19.48
CA ALA A 151 49.33 -21.88 -19.13
C ALA A 151 50.25 -23.12 -19.00
N CYS A 152 49.77 -24.17 -18.32
CA CYS A 152 50.51 -25.42 -18.18
C CYS A 152 50.77 -26.10 -19.54
N SER A 153 49.75 -26.15 -20.41
CA SER A 153 49.86 -26.71 -21.77
C SER A 153 50.88 -25.95 -22.63
N ARG A 154 50.85 -24.61 -22.61
CA ARG A 154 51.84 -23.76 -23.30
C ARG A 154 53.26 -24.03 -22.80
N GLY A 155 53.45 -24.11 -21.48
CA GLY A 155 54.76 -24.40 -20.86
C GLY A 155 55.28 -25.82 -21.09
N ARG A 156 54.42 -26.80 -21.40
CA ARG A 156 54.83 -28.14 -21.85
C ARG A 156 55.24 -28.14 -23.32
N LYS A 157 54.56 -27.37 -24.18
CA LYS A 157 54.92 -27.25 -25.60
C LYS A 157 56.29 -26.59 -25.79
N SER A 158 56.57 -25.50 -25.07
CA SER A 158 57.87 -24.82 -25.15
C SER A 158 59.04 -25.73 -24.76
N ARG A 159 58.87 -26.55 -23.72
CA ARG A 159 59.87 -27.53 -23.26
C ARG A 159 60.11 -28.71 -24.21
N LYS A 160 59.20 -28.99 -25.15
CA LYS A 160 59.38 -30.05 -26.15
C LYS A 160 60.10 -29.57 -27.42
N GLN A 161 60.30 -28.26 -27.58
CA GLN A 161 60.95 -27.65 -28.74
C GLN A 161 62.44 -27.30 -28.49
N THR A 162 62.90 -27.42 -27.25
CA THR A 162 64.31 -27.42 -26.82
C THR A 162 64.79 -28.85 -26.64
#